data_AF-A0A9D5QEA2-F1
#
_entry.id   AF-A0A9D5QEA2-F1
#
_cell.length_a   1.000
_cell.length_b   1.000
_cell.length_c   1.000
_cell.angle_alpha   90.00
_cell.angle_beta   90.00
_cell.angle_gamma   90.00
#
_symmetry.space_group_name_H-M   'P 1'
#
loop_
_entity.id
_entity.type
_entity.pdbx_description
1 polymer ?
#
loop_
_entity_poly.entity_id
_entity_poly.type
_entity_poly.pdbx_seq_one_letter_code
_entity_poly.pdbx_strand_id
1 'polypeptide(L)'
;MAKARFFLFKGLSKVGNSLFAFLSKCEEKDVFPKSSRWLKTTVLAGFITVIGTLSAASLISCHCYVTSSPAPVINSATVNPNPTQSSDSVSVEAFASFAEEDKNEGYTIESAEVTLNDFTKQMEATDGSFDEEEEELSARFYVGNIEPGSTKVSIEVRSEYSYDEPGFKELDLEITEAEEE
;
A
#
# COMPACT_ATOMS: atom_id res chain seq x y z
N MET A 1 -0.73 15.53 25.04
CA MET A 1 -1.12 16.88 24.56
C MET A 1 -2.15 16.89 23.41
N ALA A 2 -2.43 15.78 22.72
CA ALA A 2 -3.38 15.75 21.59
C ALA A 2 -4.86 16.00 21.98
N LYS A 3 -5.31 15.50 23.15
CA LYS A 3 -6.70 15.67 23.61
C LYS A 3 -7.09 17.14 23.81
N ALA A 4 -6.20 17.99 24.32
CA ALA A 4 -6.48 19.42 24.55
C ALA A 4 -6.71 20.20 23.23
N ARG A 5 -6.06 19.80 22.15
CA ARG A 5 -6.19 20.43 20.82
C ARG A 5 -7.51 20.08 20.14
N PHE A 6 -7.98 18.84 20.29
CA PHE A 6 -9.28 18.41 19.78
C PHE A 6 -10.45 19.18 20.42
N PHE A 7 -10.39 19.42 21.75
CA PHE A 7 -11.43 20.18 22.44
C PHE A 7 -11.47 21.66 22.03
N LEU A 8 -10.31 22.28 21.76
CA LEU A 8 -10.22 23.66 21.27
C LEU A 8 -10.84 23.82 19.87
N PHE A 9 -10.56 22.91 18.94
CA PHE A 9 -11.14 22.93 17.59
C PHE A 9 -12.66 22.65 17.59
N LYS A 10 -13.13 21.72 18.43
CA LYS A 10 -14.57 21.47 18.61
C LYS A 10 -15.30 22.65 19.25
N GLY A 11 -14.63 23.38 20.14
CA GLY A 11 -15.14 24.62 20.75
C GLY A 11 -15.27 25.75 19.73
N LEU A 12 -14.21 26.00 18.95
CA LEU A 12 -14.15 27.06 17.95
C LEU A 12 -15.14 26.85 16.79
N SER A 13 -15.33 25.61 16.32
CA SER A 13 -16.33 25.28 15.30
C SER A 13 -17.76 25.46 15.78
N LYS A 14 -18.07 25.12 17.05
CA LYS A 14 -19.39 25.38 17.64
C LYS A 14 -19.67 26.88 17.79
N VAL A 15 -18.69 27.67 18.21
CA VAL A 15 -18.83 29.12 18.36
C VAL A 15 -18.98 29.81 17.01
N GLY A 16 -18.19 29.40 16.00
CA GLY A 16 -18.28 29.93 14.63
C GLY A 16 -19.64 29.65 13.99
N ASN A 17 -20.15 28.42 14.09
CA ASN A 17 -21.45 28.05 13.54
C ASN A 17 -22.62 28.78 14.24
N SER A 18 -22.53 28.97 15.55
CA SER A 18 -23.55 29.71 16.32
C SER A 18 -23.57 31.21 15.96
N LEU A 19 -22.39 31.83 15.82
CA LEU A 19 -22.27 33.24 15.43
C LEU A 19 -22.76 33.48 14.00
N PHE A 20 -22.47 32.56 13.08
CA PHE A 20 -22.93 32.64 11.69
C PHE A 20 -24.45 32.44 11.56
N ALA A 21 -25.02 31.52 12.35
CA ALA A 21 -26.46 31.31 12.43
C ALA A 21 -27.19 32.53 13.02
N PHE A 22 -26.62 33.15 14.06
CA PHE A 22 -27.16 34.38 14.65
C PHE A 22 -27.15 35.54 13.65
N LEU A 23 -26.03 35.74 12.93
CA LEU A 23 -25.91 36.80 11.92
C LEU A 23 -26.84 36.58 10.72
N SER A 24 -27.05 35.33 10.30
CA SER A 24 -28.03 35.01 9.23
C SER A 24 -29.47 35.29 9.68
N LYS A 25 -29.82 34.95 10.93
CA LYS A 25 -31.18 35.10 11.46
C LYS A 25 -31.57 36.57 11.71
N CYS A 26 -30.59 37.43 11.96
CA CYS A 26 -30.80 38.88 12.10
C CYS A 26 -30.93 39.60 10.75
N GLU A 27 -30.39 39.05 9.67
CA GLU A 27 -30.56 39.55 8.30
C GLU A 27 -31.93 39.18 7.73
N GLU A 28 -32.42 37.97 8.00
CA GLU A 28 -33.77 37.54 7.59
C GLU A 28 -34.89 38.40 8.20
N LYS A 29 -34.62 39.04 9.35
CA LYS A 29 -35.55 39.94 10.05
C LYS A 29 -35.36 41.42 9.73
N ASP A 30 -34.48 41.75 8.77
CA ASP A 30 -34.20 43.12 8.30
C ASP A 30 -33.84 44.11 9.44
N VAL A 31 -33.24 43.59 10.52
CA VAL A 31 -32.91 44.36 11.73
C VAL A 31 -31.70 45.28 11.52
N PHE A 32 -30.90 45.04 10.46
CA PHE A 32 -29.68 45.80 10.19
C PHE A 32 -29.85 46.82 9.06
N PRO A 33 -29.38 48.07 9.23
CA PRO A 33 -29.36 49.05 8.16
C PRO A 33 -28.42 48.60 7.03
N LYS A 34 -28.81 48.86 5.77
CA LYS A 34 -28.11 48.42 4.55
C LYS A 34 -26.61 48.77 4.49
N SER A 35 -26.15 49.75 5.28
CA SER A 35 -24.73 50.13 5.43
C SER A 35 -23.88 49.13 6.22
N SER A 36 -24.49 48.19 6.97
CA SER A 36 -23.78 47.24 7.84
C SER A 36 -23.40 45.91 7.14
N ARG A 37 -23.62 45.79 5.83
CA ARG A 37 -23.26 44.59 5.04
C ARG A 37 -21.76 44.29 5.00
N TRP A 38 -20.91 45.27 5.32
CA TRP A 38 -19.46 45.11 5.42
C TRP A 38 -18.99 44.39 6.69
N LEU A 39 -19.83 44.33 7.74
CA LEU A 39 -19.45 43.70 9.01
C LEU A 39 -19.23 42.19 8.87
N LYS A 40 -19.95 41.53 7.94
CA LYS A 40 -19.76 40.12 7.61
C LYS A 40 -18.36 39.84 7.08
N THR A 41 -17.86 40.71 6.19
CA THR A 41 -16.56 40.56 5.56
C THR A 41 -15.43 40.72 6.58
N THR A 42 -15.59 41.63 7.54
CA THR A 42 -14.57 41.88 8.58
C THR A 42 -14.53 40.78 9.65
N VAL A 43 -15.68 40.26 10.07
CA VAL A 43 -15.73 39.14 11.04
C VAL A 43 -15.21 37.85 10.40
N LEU A 44 -15.51 37.59 9.12
CA LEU A 44 -14.98 36.46 8.38
C LEU A 44 -13.46 36.58 8.16
N ALA A 45 -12.95 37.78 7.82
CA ALA A 45 -11.52 38.03 7.67
C ALA A 45 -10.76 37.90 9.00
N GLY A 46 -11.35 38.35 10.12
CA GLY A 46 -10.80 38.17 11.46
C GLY A 46 -10.71 36.70 11.87
N PHE A 47 -11.71 35.88 11.52
CA PHE A 47 -11.68 34.43 11.77
C PHE A 47 -10.61 33.73 10.91
N ILE A 48 -10.47 34.11 9.64
CA ILE A 48 -9.47 33.54 8.71
C ILE A 48 -8.05 33.90 9.15
N THR A 49 -7.80 35.10 9.70
CA THR A 49 -6.47 35.51 10.16
C THR A 49 -6.06 34.83 11.47
N VAL A 50 -6.98 34.55 12.38
CA VAL A 50 -6.71 33.76 13.59
C VAL A 50 -6.49 32.27 13.26
N ILE A 51 -7.23 31.71 12.28
CA ILE A 51 -6.95 30.36 11.78
C ILE A 51 -5.64 30.31 10.99
N GLY A 52 -5.32 31.36 10.22
CA GLY A 52 -4.10 31.44 9.41
C GLY A 52 -2.82 31.52 10.25
N THR A 53 -2.85 32.24 11.37
CA THR A 53 -1.71 32.32 12.30
C THR A 53 -1.54 31.07 13.17
N LEU A 54 -2.61 30.34 13.49
CA LEU A 54 -2.48 28.98 14.03
C LEU A 54 -2.02 27.96 12.98
N SER A 55 -2.28 28.22 11.68
CA SER A 55 -1.88 27.32 10.59
C SER A 55 -0.42 27.50 10.19
N ALA A 56 0.16 28.70 10.27
CA ALA A 56 1.57 28.92 9.95
C ALA A 56 2.54 28.18 10.89
N ALA A 57 2.16 27.93 12.15
CA ALA A 57 2.92 27.09 13.07
C ALA A 57 2.69 25.58 12.85
N SER A 58 1.74 25.19 12.00
CA SER A 58 1.37 23.80 11.70
C SER A 58 1.69 23.38 10.26
N LEU A 59 2.39 24.21 9.49
CA LEU A 59 2.77 23.93 8.10
C LEU A 59 4.21 23.43 7.92
N ILE A 60 4.94 23.12 9.00
CA ILE A 60 6.28 22.48 8.93
C ILE A 60 6.21 20.95 9.13
N SER A 61 5.03 20.36 9.29
CA SER A 61 4.92 18.91 9.41
C SER A 61 3.64 18.36 8.80
N CYS A 62 3.35 18.77 7.56
CA CYS A 62 2.55 17.91 6.70
C CYS A 62 3.53 16.93 6.04
N HIS A 63 3.96 15.92 6.81
CA HIS A 63 4.41 14.68 6.18
C HIS A 63 3.18 14.13 5.49
N CYS A 64 3.10 14.29 4.17
CA CYS A 64 2.29 13.40 3.36
C CYS A 64 2.84 12.01 3.63
N TYR A 65 2.26 11.30 4.60
CA TYR A 65 2.41 9.85 4.67
C TYR A 65 1.70 9.36 3.42
N VAL A 66 2.47 9.16 2.34
CA VAL A 66 2.16 8.08 1.43
C VAL A 66 2.19 6.86 2.33
N THR A 67 1.03 6.36 2.73
CA THR A 67 0.95 5.06 3.37
C THR A 67 1.39 4.09 2.27
N SER A 68 2.68 3.74 2.27
CA SER A 68 3.14 2.61 1.50
C SER A 68 2.28 1.44 1.93
N SER A 69 1.51 0.87 1.02
CA SER A 69 0.86 -0.40 1.32
C SER A 69 1.97 -1.40 1.61
N PRO A 70 1.83 -2.22 2.67
CA PRO A 70 2.88 -3.18 2.99
C PRO A 70 2.97 -4.22 1.86
N ALA A 71 4.18 -4.36 1.35
CA ALA A 71 4.50 -5.37 0.36
C ALA A 71 4.74 -6.71 1.08
N PRO A 72 4.26 -7.83 0.52
CA PRO A 72 4.64 -9.15 1.03
C PRO A 72 6.15 -9.36 0.84
N VAL A 73 6.76 -10.13 1.73
CA VAL A 73 8.18 -10.48 1.71
C VAL A 73 8.32 -11.97 1.46
N ILE A 74 9.17 -12.35 0.51
CA ILE A 74 9.53 -13.76 0.27
C ILE A 74 10.66 -14.14 1.23
N ASN A 75 10.30 -14.87 2.28
CA ASN A 75 11.20 -15.25 3.36
C ASN A 75 12.17 -16.36 2.95
N SER A 76 11.68 -17.32 2.17
CA SER A 76 12.45 -18.41 1.61
C SER A 76 11.94 -18.76 0.23
N ALA A 77 12.83 -19.24 -0.63
CA ALA A 77 12.48 -19.79 -1.92
C ALA A 77 13.55 -20.79 -2.37
N THR A 78 13.13 -21.84 -3.04
CA THR A 78 13.98 -22.93 -3.53
C THR A 78 13.57 -23.33 -4.94
N VAL A 79 14.53 -23.84 -5.71
CA VAL A 79 14.31 -24.43 -7.02
C VAL A 79 14.95 -25.81 -7.05
N ASN A 80 14.21 -26.83 -7.49
CA ASN A 80 14.63 -28.23 -7.44
C ASN A 80 14.07 -29.02 -8.64
N PRO A 81 14.90 -29.78 -9.39
CA PRO A 81 16.35 -29.93 -9.26
C PRO A 81 17.14 -28.69 -9.68
N ASN A 82 18.31 -28.52 -9.06
CA ASN A 82 19.30 -27.51 -9.43
C ASN A 82 20.73 -28.05 -9.11
N PRO A 83 21.55 -28.40 -10.11
CA PRO A 83 21.33 -28.22 -11.54
C PRO A 83 20.20 -29.10 -12.11
N THR A 84 19.66 -28.71 -13.26
CA THR A 84 18.62 -29.44 -14.02
C THR A 84 19.07 -29.68 -15.46
N GLN A 85 18.63 -30.75 -16.11
CA GLN A 85 18.88 -30.92 -17.54
C GLN A 85 17.93 -30.08 -18.38
N SER A 86 18.34 -29.69 -19.59
CA SER A 86 17.51 -28.90 -20.51
C SER A 86 16.25 -29.62 -20.98
N SER A 87 16.10 -30.92 -20.74
CA SER A 87 14.90 -31.73 -21.02
C SER A 87 14.02 -31.98 -19.78
N ASP A 88 14.34 -31.41 -18.63
CA ASP A 88 13.66 -31.70 -17.36
C ASP A 88 12.65 -30.62 -16.95
N SER A 89 11.91 -30.92 -15.89
CA SER A 89 11.06 -29.95 -15.21
C SER A 89 11.60 -29.62 -13.82
N VAL A 90 11.49 -28.35 -13.43
CA VAL A 90 11.84 -27.87 -12.09
C VAL A 90 10.60 -27.48 -11.30
N SER A 91 10.66 -27.70 -9.99
CA SER A 91 9.72 -27.18 -9.01
C SER A 91 10.33 -25.94 -8.36
N VAL A 92 9.52 -24.91 -8.19
CA VAL A 92 9.84 -23.70 -7.44
C VAL A 92 8.88 -23.64 -6.25
N GLU A 93 9.45 -23.58 -5.06
CA GLU A 93 8.70 -23.45 -3.80
C GLU A 93 9.13 -22.17 -3.11
N ALA A 94 8.19 -21.45 -2.52
CA ALA A 94 8.46 -20.22 -1.79
C ALA A 94 7.55 -20.06 -0.59
N PHE A 95 8.03 -19.35 0.42
CA PHE A 95 7.23 -18.93 1.57
C PHE A 95 7.21 -17.41 1.62
N ALA A 96 6.02 -16.83 1.56
CA ALA A 96 5.82 -15.38 1.61
C ALA A 96 5.00 -14.98 2.83
N SER A 97 5.30 -13.83 3.42
CA SER A 97 4.50 -13.25 4.50
C SER A 97 4.62 -11.73 4.53
N PHE A 98 3.71 -11.06 5.24
CA PHE A 98 3.94 -9.66 5.63
C PHE A 98 4.97 -9.55 6.78
N ALA A 99 5.52 -8.35 6.98
CA ALA A 99 6.35 -8.05 8.13
C ALA A 99 5.52 -8.10 9.44
N GLU A 100 6.16 -8.39 10.58
CA GLU A 100 5.44 -8.58 11.86
C GLU A 100 4.59 -7.36 12.26
N GLU A 101 5.05 -6.15 11.92
CA GLU A 101 4.31 -4.91 12.12
C GLU A 101 2.97 -4.85 11.37
N ASP A 102 2.86 -5.57 10.25
CA ASP A 102 1.72 -5.50 9.31
C ASP A 102 0.77 -6.70 9.42
N LYS A 103 1.21 -7.82 10.03
CA LYS A 103 0.42 -9.06 10.28
C LYS A 103 -0.80 -8.92 11.21
N ASN A 104 -1.20 -7.70 11.58
CA ASN A 104 -2.41 -7.48 12.38
C ASN A 104 -3.41 -6.57 11.65
N GLU A 105 -3.10 -6.21 10.41
CA GLU A 105 -3.92 -5.32 9.59
C GLU A 105 -4.85 -6.12 8.66
N GLY A 106 -4.76 -7.45 8.64
CA GLY A 106 -5.66 -8.34 7.91
C GLY A 106 -5.38 -8.37 6.40
N TYR A 107 -4.13 -8.17 6.01
CA TYR A 107 -3.69 -8.24 4.62
C TYR A 107 -3.60 -9.68 4.16
N THR A 108 -4.06 -9.98 2.95
CA THR A 108 -3.86 -11.30 2.37
C THR A 108 -2.95 -11.20 1.16
N ILE A 109 -2.17 -12.25 0.95
CA ILE A 109 -1.54 -12.46 -0.35
C ILE A 109 -2.66 -12.81 -1.33
N GLU A 110 -2.64 -12.21 -2.52
CA GLU A 110 -3.69 -12.36 -3.53
C GLU A 110 -3.21 -13.20 -4.73
N SER A 111 -1.93 -13.08 -5.06
CA SER A 111 -1.34 -13.82 -6.18
C SER A 111 0.17 -13.95 -6.03
N ALA A 112 0.69 -14.98 -6.69
CA ALA A 112 2.11 -15.16 -6.86
C ALA A 112 2.39 -15.62 -8.29
N GLU A 113 3.46 -15.10 -8.87
CA GLU A 113 3.95 -15.45 -10.19
C GLU A 113 5.42 -15.77 -10.11
N VAL A 114 5.86 -16.65 -10.99
CA VAL A 114 7.27 -16.96 -11.16
C VAL A 114 7.61 -16.92 -12.64
N THR A 115 8.76 -16.34 -12.93
CA THR A 115 9.24 -16.10 -14.28
C THR A 115 10.61 -16.75 -14.44
N LEU A 116 10.75 -17.49 -15.53
CA LEU A 116 11.99 -18.09 -15.97
C LEU A 116 12.23 -17.65 -17.42
N ASN A 117 13.26 -16.85 -17.65
CA ASN A 117 13.48 -16.10 -18.89
C ASN A 117 12.22 -15.26 -19.25
N ASP A 118 11.63 -15.47 -20.43
CA ASP A 118 10.44 -14.77 -20.90
C ASP A 118 9.12 -15.53 -20.59
N PHE A 119 9.20 -16.63 -19.82
CA PHE A 119 8.03 -17.43 -19.48
C PHE A 119 7.60 -17.18 -18.04
N THR A 120 6.43 -16.58 -17.88
CA THR A 120 5.77 -16.34 -16.59
C THR A 120 4.62 -17.32 -16.38
N LYS A 121 4.47 -17.80 -15.15
CA LYS A 121 3.34 -18.63 -14.73
C LYS A 121 2.92 -18.29 -13.32
N GLN A 122 1.63 -18.42 -13.05
CA GLN A 122 1.10 -18.32 -11.70
C GLN A 122 1.57 -19.47 -10.82
N MET A 123 1.91 -19.14 -9.58
CA MET A 123 2.12 -20.09 -8.50
C MET A 123 0.77 -20.42 -7.86
N GLU A 124 0.71 -21.59 -7.26
CA GLU A 124 -0.44 -22.08 -6.50
C GLU A 124 -0.13 -21.97 -5.01
N ALA A 125 -1.08 -21.47 -4.23
CA ALA A 125 -1.08 -21.63 -2.79
C ALA A 125 -1.24 -23.11 -2.45
N THR A 126 -0.46 -23.61 -1.51
CA THR A 126 -0.36 -25.05 -1.20
C THR A 126 -1.65 -25.60 -0.59
N ASP A 127 -2.40 -24.76 0.13
CA ASP A 127 -3.71 -25.08 0.68
C ASP A 127 -4.86 -24.91 -0.35
N GLY A 128 -4.57 -24.27 -1.48
CA GLY A 128 -5.47 -24.06 -2.61
C GLY A 128 -6.18 -22.70 -2.66
N SER A 129 -5.91 -21.78 -1.73
CA SER A 129 -6.49 -20.44 -1.70
C SER A 129 -5.47 -19.37 -1.32
N PHE A 130 -5.64 -18.17 -1.88
CA PHE A 130 -4.86 -16.99 -1.53
C PHE A 130 -5.69 -16.14 -0.57
N ASP A 131 -5.73 -16.53 0.70
CA ASP A 131 -6.58 -15.90 1.73
C ASP A 131 -5.90 -15.73 3.09
N GLU A 132 -4.58 -15.95 3.15
CA GLU A 132 -3.80 -15.82 4.37
C GLU A 132 -2.73 -14.71 4.30
N GLU A 133 -2.27 -14.28 5.49
CA GLU A 133 -1.15 -13.33 5.65
C GLU A 133 0.21 -13.97 5.35
N GLU A 134 0.26 -15.30 5.37
CA GLU A 134 1.41 -16.15 5.11
C GLU A 134 1.00 -17.19 4.07
N GLU A 135 1.80 -17.39 3.03
CA GLU A 135 1.47 -18.35 1.97
C GLU A 135 2.66 -19.24 1.63
N GLU A 136 2.40 -20.55 1.57
CA GLU A 136 3.30 -21.53 0.96
C GLU A 136 2.94 -21.68 -0.52
N LEU A 137 3.86 -21.27 -1.38
CA LEU A 137 3.67 -21.13 -2.82
C LEU A 137 4.41 -22.22 -3.56
N SER A 138 3.80 -22.79 -4.59
CA SER A 138 4.46 -23.78 -5.45
C SER A 138 4.16 -23.58 -6.94
N ALA A 139 5.13 -23.89 -7.79
CA ALA A 139 4.94 -23.93 -9.23
C ALA A 139 5.92 -24.89 -9.91
N ARG A 140 5.51 -25.45 -11.04
CA ARG A 140 6.35 -26.36 -11.84
C ARG A 140 6.54 -25.86 -13.27
N PHE A 141 7.77 -25.89 -13.77
CA PHE A 141 8.17 -25.42 -15.11
C PHE A 141 8.87 -26.51 -15.88
N TYR A 142 8.64 -26.53 -17.18
CA TYR A 142 9.44 -27.33 -18.10
C TYR A 142 10.58 -26.46 -18.66
N VAL A 143 11.82 -26.93 -18.52
CA VAL A 143 13.04 -26.22 -18.92
C VAL A 143 13.42 -26.49 -20.39
N GLY A 144 12.68 -27.41 -21.03
CA GLY A 144 12.79 -27.99 -22.38
C GLY A 144 13.36 -27.24 -23.58
N ASN A 145 13.54 -25.93 -23.51
CA ASN A 145 13.94 -25.09 -24.63
C ASN A 145 14.86 -23.95 -24.18
N ILE A 146 15.43 -24.04 -22.97
CA ILE A 146 16.36 -23.05 -22.44
C ILE A 146 17.78 -23.53 -22.71
N GLU A 147 18.61 -22.63 -23.24
CA GLU A 147 20.02 -22.92 -23.49
C GLU A 147 20.73 -23.32 -22.18
N PRO A 148 21.63 -24.33 -22.23
CA PRO A 148 22.44 -24.67 -21.08
C PRO A 148 23.25 -23.48 -20.55
N GLY A 149 23.40 -23.42 -19.23
CA GLY A 149 24.11 -22.38 -18.51
C GLY A 149 23.33 -21.89 -17.28
N SER A 150 23.87 -20.83 -16.68
CA SER A 150 23.28 -20.20 -15.50
C SER A 150 22.20 -19.20 -15.91
N THR A 151 21.00 -19.35 -15.33
CA THR A 151 19.88 -18.42 -15.49
C THR A 151 19.26 -18.07 -14.13
N LYS A 152 18.31 -17.13 -14.15
CA LYS A 152 17.57 -16.66 -12.98
C LYS A 152 16.11 -17.07 -13.06
N VAL A 153 15.59 -17.52 -11.93
CA VAL A 153 14.15 -17.67 -11.68
C VAL A 153 13.74 -16.52 -10.78
N SER A 154 12.82 -15.68 -11.23
CA SER A 154 12.27 -14.58 -10.42
C SER A 154 10.88 -14.93 -9.92
N ILE A 155 10.58 -14.57 -8.68
CA ILE A 155 9.29 -14.77 -8.02
C ILE A 155 8.75 -13.40 -7.63
N GLU A 156 7.50 -13.13 -8.00
CA GLU A 156 6.75 -11.95 -7.61
C GLU A 156 5.52 -12.36 -6.80
N VAL A 157 5.31 -11.75 -5.64
CA VAL A 157 4.14 -11.96 -4.79
C VAL A 157 3.43 -10.64 -4.59
N ARG A 158 2.10 -10.65 -4.71
CA ARG A 158 1.24 -9.47 -4.60
C ARG A 158 0.16 -9.68 -3.56
N SER A 159 -0.19 -8.60 -2.86
CA SER A 159 -1.34 -8.51 -1.98
C SER A 159 -2.45 -7.68 -2.61
N GLU A 160 -3.65 -7.77 -2.02
CA GLU A 160 -4.83 -6.96 -2.41
C GLU A 160 -4.53 -5.44 -2.42
N TYR A 161 -3.50 -5.00 -1.68
CA TYR A 161 -3.17 -3.60 -1.47
C TYR A 161 -1.81 -3.18 -2.06
N SER A 162 -0.93 -4.13 -2.41
CA SER A 162 0.42 -3.85 -2.95
C SER A 162 0.40 -3.59 -4.46
N TYR A 163 -0.26 -2.51 -4.88
CA TYR A 163 -0.31 -2.11 -6.29
C TYR A 163 1.05 -1.57 -6.79
N ASP A 164 1.84 -0.97 -5.90
CA ASP A 164 3.04 -0.22 -6.28
C ASP A 164 4.35 -0.99 -6.09
N GLU A 165 4.44 -1.92 -5.13
CA GLU A 165 5.66 -2.71 -4.85
C GLU A 165 5.32 -4.19 -4.53
N PRO A 166 5.58 -5.15 -5.43
CA PRO A 166 5.43 -6.57 -5.12
C PRO A 166 6.59 -7.08 -4.25
N GLY A 167 6.35 -8.17 -3.53
CA GLY A 167 7.43 -8.98 -2.97
C GLY A 167 8.22 -9.62 -4.10
N PHE A 168 9.54 -9.49 -4.11
CA PHE A 168 10.38 -9.98 -5.21
C PHE A 168 11.57 -10.80 -4.71
N LYS A 169 11.86 -11.92 -5.38
CA LYS A 169 13.03 -12.77 -5.10
C LYS A 169 13.57 -13.40 -6.36
N GLU A 170 14.89 -13.44 -6.50
CA GLU A 170 15.58 -14.22 -7.53
C GLU A 170 16.28 -15.44 -6.95
N LEU A 171 16.26 -16.53 -7.71
CA LEU A 171 16.99 -17.76 -7.47
C LEU A 171 17.91 -18.06 -8.66
N ASP A 172 19.08 -18.62 -8.37
CA ASP A 172 19.96 -19.17 -9.40
C ASP A 172 19.45 -20.53 -9.86
N LEU A 173 19.44 -20.76 -11.17
CA LEU A 173 19.17 -22.07 -11.78
C LEU A 173 20.28 -22.40 -12.77
N GLU A 174 20.92 -23.56 -12.57
CA GLU A 174 21.92 -24.07 -13.50
C GLU A 174 21.29 -25.12 -14.41
N ILE A 175 21.41 -24.94 -15.71
CA ILE A 175 20.87 -25.83 -16.74
C ILE A 175 22.02 -26.53 -17.44
N THR A 176 22.02 -27.87 -17.45
CA THR A 176 23.01 -28.68 -18.14
C THR A 176 22.47 -29.20 -19.47
N GLU A 177 23.38 -29.57 -20.38
CA GLU A 177 23.02 -30.30 -21.60
C GLU A 177 22.24 -31.59 -21.25
N ALA A 178 21.28 -31.94 -22.09
CA ALA A 178 20.61 -33.23 -22.02
C ALA A 178 21.61 -34.32 -22.43
N GLU A 179 21.67 -35.41 -21.66
CA GLU A 179 22.46 -36.58 -22.06
C GLU A 179 21.74 -37.26 -23.25
N GLU A 180 22.39 -37.32 -24.41
CA GLU A 180 21.90 -38.12 -25.55
C GLU A 180 22.02 -39.61 -25.16
N GLU A 181 20.90 -40.28 -24.89
CA GLU A 181 20.82 -41.75 -24.72
C GLU A 181 20.89 -42.52 -26.05
#